data_AF-A0A0C1IAR0-F1
#
_entry.id   AF-A0A0C1IAR0-F1
#
_cell.length_a   1.000
_cell.length_b   1.000
_cell.length_c   1.000
_cell.angle_alpha   90.00
_cell.angle_beta   90.00
_cell.angle_gamma   90.00
#
_symmetry.space_group_name_H-M   'P 1'
#
loop_
_entity.id
_entity.type
_entity.pdbx_description
1 polymer ?
#
loop_
_entity_poly.entity_id
_entity_poly.type
_entity_poly.pdbx_seq_one_letter_code
_entity_poly.pdbx_strand_id
1 'polypeptide(L)'
;MNLCDRIVTKIPLEILWTSENELESQRIDYLTPTIIRDLLKQGEVYFIVADVGQKLLWIQPAECYEFWKSEIHKHVATNLDKINLENYPGNYAYIASKWTSYAHRPVVLLEKIH
;
A
#
# COMPACT_ATOMS: atom_id res chain seq x y z
N MET A 1 -3.09 5.04 24.47
CA MET A 1 -3.88 5.48 23.30
C MET A 1 -4.10 4.23 22.46
N ASN A 2 -5.34 3.82 22.21
CA ASN A 2 -5.62 2.55 21.52
C ASN A 2 -5.43 2.75 20.01
N LEU A 3 -4.46 2.06 19.40
CA LEU A 3 -4.16 2.19 17.97
C LEU A 3 -5.20 1.49 17.09
N CYS A 4 -6.08 0.64 17.67
CA CYS A 4 -7.20 0.03 16.96
C CYS A 4 -8.11 1.04 16.27
N ASP A 5 -8.22 2.28 16.78
CA ASP A 5 -9.09 3.32 16.21
C ASP A 5 -8.33 4.37 15.40
N ARG A 6 -7.02 4.17 15.22
CA ARG A 6 -6.22 5.08 14.41
C ARG A 6 -6.57 4.93 12.94
N ILE A 7 -6.95 6.05 12.34
CA ILE A 7 -7.22 6.20 10.92
C ILE A 7 -6.08 6.94 10.22
N VAL A 8 -6.00 6.79 8.91
CA VAL A 8 -5.14 7.58 8.04
C VAL A 8 -5.72 8.98 7.93
N THR A 9 -4.97 10.00 8.33
CA THR A 9 -5.42 11.40 8.26
C THR A 9 -4.74 12.19 7.15
N LYS A 10 -3.57 11.75 6.70
CA LYS A 10 -2.80 12.34 5.60
C LYS A 10 -2.06 11.27 4.83
N ILE A 11 -1.78 11.59 3.58
CA ILE A 11 -0.81 10.91 2.72
C ILE A 11 0.14 11.99 2.14
N PRO A 12 1.44 11.71 1.96
CA PRO A 12 2.08 10.41 2.18
C PRO A 12 2.20 10.06 3.67
N LEU A 13 2.11 8.77 3.98
CA LEU A 13 2.36 8.23 5.30
C LEU A 13 3.86 8.19 5.59
N GLU A 14 4.18 8.53 6.83
CA GLU A 14 5.54 8.52 7.38
C GLU A 14 5.76 7.34 8.34
N ILE A 15 4.68 6.79 8.89
CA ILE A 15 4.71 5.69 9.88
C ILE A 15 3.60 4.70 9.53
N LEU A 16 3.87 3.40 9.67
CA LEU A 16 2.88 2.32 9.60
C LEU A 16 2.50 1.84 10.99
N TRP A 17 1.30 1.30 11.15
CA TRP A 17 0.84 0.78 12.44
C TRP A 17 -0.07 -0.45 12.29
N THR A 18 -0.10 -1.26 13.34
CA THR A 18 -1.06 -2.34 13.56
C THR A 18 -2.13 -1.88 14.55
N SER A 19 -3.04 -2.77 14.93
CA SER A 19 -3.98 -2.55 16.03
C SER A 19 -3.28 -2.34 17.38
N GLU A 20 -2.08 -2.88 17.55
CA GLU A 20 -1.39 -2.96 18.83
C GLU A 20 -0.27 -1.92 18.96
N ASN A 21 0.48 -1.69 17.87
CA ASN A 21 1.72 -0.93 17.91
C ASN A 21 2.00 -0.18 16.61
N GLU A 22 2.74 0.92 16.73
CA GLU A 22 3.43 1.51 15.58
C GLU A 22 4.56 0.57 15.14
N LEU A 23 4.83 0.56 13.84
CA LEU A 23 5.91 -0.21 13.26
C LEU A 23 7.13 0.69 13.12
N GLU A 24 8.27 0.18 13.56
CA GLU A 24 9.57 0.73 13.21
C GLU A 24 9.86 0.40 11.74
N SER A 25 9.20 1.13 10.85
CA SER A 25 9.34 0.95 9.41
C SER A 25 9.60 2.25 8.68
N GLN A 26 10.32 2.14 7.57
CA GLN A 26 10.70 3.29 6.74
C GLN A 26 10.41 2.97 5.28
N ARG A 27 9.95 3.99 4.54
CA ARG A 27 9.82 3.92 3.10
C ARG A 27 11.19 3.81 2.46
N ILE A 28 11.39 2.76 1.67
CA ILE A 28 12.64 2.48 0.95
C ILE A 28 12.60 3.08 -0.45
N ASP A 29 11.51 2.83 -1.18
CA ASP A 29 11.39 3.27 -2.58
C ASP A 29 9.92 3.30 -3.02
N TYR A 30 9.63 3.96 -4.12
CA TYR A 30 8.36 3.85 -4.82
C TYR A 30 8.36 2.67 -5.78
N LEU A 31 7.19 2.07 -5.99
CA LEU A 31 7.06 0.84 -6.75
C LEU A 31 6.23 1.05 -8.01
N THR A 32 6.73 0.51 -9.11
CA THR A 32 5.99 0.39 -10.36
C THR A 32 5.18 -0.91 -10.38
N PRO A 33 4.17 -1.03 -11.26
CA PRO A 33 3.39 -2.25 -11.38
C PRO A 33 4.22 -3.50 -11.67
N THR A 34 5.31 -3.37 -12.44
CA THR A 34 6.20 -4.49 -12.76
C THR A 34 6.95 -4.98 -11.52
N ILE A 35 7.45 -4.07 -10.69
CA ILE A 35 8.17 -4.43 -9.46
C ILE A 35 7.21 -5.10 -8.47
N ILE A 36 5.98 -4.59 -8.29
CA ILE A 36 4.99 -5.21 -7.40
C ILE A 36 4.67 -6.63 -7.86
N ARG A 37 4.46 -6.83 -9.16
CA ARG A 37 4.22 -8.16 -9.73
C ARG A 37 5.38 -9.12 -9.46
N ASP A 38 6.62 -8.64 -9.55
CA ASP A 38 7.78 -9.49 -9.31
C ASP A 38 7.97 -9.80 -7.82
N LEU A 39 7.64 -8.87 -6.91
CA LEU A 39 7.55 -9.14 -5.47
C LEU A 39 6.51 -10.22 -5.15
N LEU A 40 5.33 -10.16 -5.75
CA LEU A 40 4.28 -11.17 -5.57
C LEU A 40 4.73 -12.57 -6.02
N LYS A 41 5.56 -12.67 -7.07
CA LYS A 41 6.12 -13.97 -7.52
C LYS A 41 7.17 -14.54 -6.57
N GLN A 42 7.89 -13.67 -5.85
CA GLN A 42 8.90 -14.09 -4.88
C GLN A 42 8.30 -14.67 -3.60
N GLY A 43 6.99 -14.46 -3.37
CA GLY A 43 6.25 -15.08 -2.29
C GLY A 43 5.71 -14.06 -1.28
N GLU A 44 5.88 -14.37 0.00
CA GLU A 44 5.11 -13.77 1.10
C GLU A 44 5.39 -12.27 1.29
N VAL A 45 4.57 -11.42 0.65
CA VAL A 45 4.55 -9.96 0.80
C VAL A 45 3.28 -9.53 1.53
N TYR A 46 3.38 -8.54 2.40
CA TYR A 46 2.21 -7.87 2.96
C TYR A 46 1.84 -6.66 2.12
N PHE A 47 0.56 -6.52 1.79
CA PHE A 47 0.02 -5.26 1.28
C PHE A 47 -0.69 -4.53 2.39
N ILE A 48 -0.48 -3.22 2.44
CA ILE A 48 -1.18 -2.30 3.33
C ILE A 48 -1.81 -1.23 2.47
N VAL A 49 -3.12 -1.03 2.60
CA VAL A 49 -3.82 0.07 1.93
C VAL A 49 -4.04 1.19 2.93
N ALA A 50 -3.64 2.40 2.52
CA ALA A 50 -3.88 3.63 3.25
C ALA A 50 -4.85 4.50 2.45
N ASP A 51 -6.01 4.77 3.04
CA ASP A 51 -7.06 5.62 2.48
C ASP A 51 -7.48 6.64 3.54
N VAL A 52 -7.49 7.93 3.17
CA VAL A 52 -7.74 9.02 4.12
C VAL A 52 -9.15 8.90 4.69
N GLY A 53 -9.25 8.93 6.02
CA GLY A 53 -10.50 8.70 6.75
C GLY A 53 -10.77 7.24 7.10
N GLN A 54 -9.96 6.29 6.60
CA GLN A 54 -10.09 4.85 6.88
C GLN A 54 -8.95 4.34 7.78
N LYS A 55 -9.16 3.19 8.41
CA LYS A 55 -8.09 2.44 9.09
C LYS A 55 -7.14 1.82 8.06
N LEU A 56 -5.89 1.55 8.44
CA LEU A 56 -4.98 0.79 7.57
C LEU A 56 -5.57 -0.59 7.33
N LEU A 57 -5.76 -0.92 6.04
CA LEU A 57 -6.23 -2.24 5.64
C LEU A 57 -5.04 -3.13 5.35
N TRP A 58 -4.86 -4.15 6.19
CA TRP A 58 -3.82 -5.15 6.04
C TRP A 58 -4.33 -6.32 5.21
N ILE A 59 -3.70 -6.59 4.08
CA ILE A 59 -4.00 -7.73 3.22
C ILE A 59 -2.99 -8.82 3.51
N GLN A 60 -3.48 -10.03 3.80
CA GLN A 60 -2.60 -11.14 4.12
C GLN A 60 -1.84 -11.61 2.87
N PRO A 61 -0.64 -12.20 3.00
CA PRO A 61 0.16 -12.61 1.83
C PRO A 61 -0.56 -13.59 0.91
N ALA A 62 -1.42 -14.46 1.47
CA ALA A 62 -2.24 -15.39 0.71
C ALA A 62 -3.28 -14.70 -0.20
N GLU A 63 -3.69 -13.48 0.13
CA GLU A 63 -4.72 -12.71 -0.57
C GLU A 63 -4.11 -11.65 -1.50
N CYS A 64 -2.84 -11.30 -1.30
CA CYS A 64 -2.17 -10.22 -2.03
C CYS A 64 -2.16 -10.42 -3.55
N TYR A 65 -2.03 -11.66 -4.03
CA TYR A 65 -2.05 -11.95 -5.47
C TYR A 65 -3.43 -11.70 -6.10
N GLU A 66 -4.50 -12.12 -5.43
CA GLU A 66 -5.86 -11.90 -5.94
C GLU A 66 -6.26 -10.43 -5.83
N PHE A 67 -5.88 -9.77 -4.74
CA PHE A 67 -6.08 -8.33 -4.57
C PHE A 67 -5.30 -7.52 -5.62
N TRP A 68 -4.08 -7.95 -5.97
CA TRP A 68 -3.32 -7.36 -7.07
C TRP A 68 -4.06 -7.43 -8.40
N LYS A 69 -4.56 -8.62 -8.74
CA LYS A 69 -5.18 -8.91 -10.03
C LYS A 69 -6.55 -8.23 -10.18
N SER A 70 -7.34 -8.22 -9.12
CA SER A 70 -8.71 -7.70 -9.13
C SER A 70 -8.75 -6.16 -9.06
N GLU A 71 -7.89 -5.58 -8.24
CA GLU A 71 -7.95 -4.18 -7.83
C GLU A 71 -6.68 -3.41 -8.24
N ILE A 72 -5.53 -3.74 -7.66
CA ILE A 72 -4.37 -2.84 -7.67
C ILE A 72 -3.78 -2.64 -9.07
N HIS A 73 -3.70 -3.68 -9.90
CA HIS A 73 -3.03 -3.63 -11.20
C HIS A 73 -3.50 -2.45 -12.07
N LYS A 74 -4.81 -2.17 -12.08
CA LYS A 74 -5.40 -1.13 -12.95
C LYS A 74 -5.30 0.27 -12.35
N HIS A 75 -4.92 0.38 -11.08
CA HIS A 75 -4.98 1.62 -10.30
C HIS A 75 -3.61 2.12 -9.83
N VAL A 76 -2.53 1.35 -9.95
CA VAL A 76 -1.20 1.83 -9.55
C VAL A 76 -0.67 2.90 -10.49
N ALA A 77 -0.31 4.04 -9.91
CA ALA A 77 0.31 5.15 -10.62
C ALA A 77 1.71 4.77 -11.13
N THR A 78 1.95 5.02 -12.42
CA THR A 78 3.26 4.77 -13.06
C THR A 78 4.14 6.00 -13.13
N ASN A 79 3.55 7.20 -13.09
CA ASN A 79 4.24 8.48 -13.05
C ASN A 79 3.72 9.30 -11.87
N LEU A 80 4.54 9.44 -10.83
CA LEU A 80 4.16 10.12 -9.59
C LEU A 80 4.16 11.65 -9.71
N ASP A 81 4.93 12.21 -10.63
CA ASP A 81 4.99 13.66 -10.87
C ASP A 81 3.73 14.17 -11.58
N LYS A 82 3.01 13.27 -12.25
CA LYS A 82 1.81 13.62 -13.04
C LYS A 82 0.77 12.52 -13.00
N ILE A 83 0.06 12.42 -11.89
CA ILE A 83 -1.08 11.52 -11.75
C ILE A 83 -2.35 12.25 -12.22
N ASN A 84 -2.93 11.79 -13.32
CA ASN A 84 -4.28 12.18 -13.74
C ASN A 84 -5.27 11.08 -13.33
N LEU A 85 -6.15 11.36 -12.37
CA LEU A 85 -7.09 10.39 -11.82
C LEU A 85 -8.15 9.94 -12.81
N GLU A 86 -8.51 10.76 -13.80
CA GLU A 86 -9.48 10.41 -14.86
C GLU A 86 -9.02 9.24 -15.73
N ASN A 87 -7.71 8.94 -15.72
CA ASN A 87 -7.16 7.80 -16.45
C ASN A 87 -7.35 6.46 -15.72
N TYR A 88 -7.81 6.49 -14.47
CA TYR A 88 -7.98 5.30 -13.65
C TYR A 88 -9.47 5.01 -13.42
N PRO A 89 -9.88 3.73 -13.43
CA PRO A 89 -11.27 3.38 -13.17
C PRO A 89 -11.75 3.98 -11.83
N GLY A 90 -12.98 4.49 -11.78
CA GLY A 90 -13.51 5.09 -10.55
C GLY A 90 -12.80 6.37 -10.08
N ASN A 91 -11.91 6.96 -10.90
CA ASN A 91 -11.17 8.19 -10.61
C ASN A 91 -10.31 8.12 -9.34
N TYR A 92 -9.66 6.99 -9.08
CA TYR A 92 -8.68 6.87 -8.00
C TYR A 92 -7.48 6.04 -8.43
N ALA A 93 -6.34 6.32 -7.80
CA ALA A 93 -5.10 5.60 -8.04
C ALA A 93 -4.43 5.20 -6.72
N TYR A 94 -3.46 4.30 -6.80
CA TYR A 94 -2.56 3.95 -5.71
C TYR A 94 -1.15 4.44 -6.01
N ILE A 95 -0.57 5.18 -5.08
CA ILE A 95 0.88 5.38 -5.02
C ILE A 95 1.45 4.21 -4.23
N ALA A 96 2.19 3.35 -4.91
CA ALA A 96 2.78 2.17 -4.31
C ALA A 96 4.21 2.46 -3.81
N SER A 97 4.55 1.97 -2.63
CA SER A 97 5.90 2.09 -2.08
C SER A 97 6.32 0.86 -1.30
N LYS A 98 7.61 0.58 -1.32
CA LYS A 98 8.24 -0.47 -0.52
C LYS A 98 8.64 0.10 0.82
N TRP A 99 8.37 -0.65 1.88
CA TRP A 99 8.79 -0.32 3.23
C TRP A 99 9.74 -1.40 3.76
N THR A 100 10.49 -1.07 4.80
CA THR A 100 11.30 -2.04 5.54
C THR A 100 10.42 -3.19 6.02
N SER A 101 11.01 -4.38 6.05
CA SER A 101 10.27 -5.63 6.26
C SER A 101 9.58 -5.66 7.62
N TYR A 102 8.34 -6.13 7.64
CA TYR A 102 7.59 -6.45 8.85
C TYR A 102 7.52 -7.97 9.00
N ALA A 103 7.79 -8.50 10.20
CA ALA A 103 7.85 -9.94 10.44
C ALA A 103 8.71 -10.69 9.40
N HIS A 104 9.87 -10.13 9.06
CA HIS A 104 10.82 -10.63 8.04
C HIS A 104 10.28 -10.73 6.61
N ARG A 105 9.14 -10.09 6.30
CA ARG A 105 8.52 -10.09 4.98
C ARG A 105 8.49 -8.68 4.37
N PRO A 106 8.66 -8.54 3.05
CA PRO A 106 8.49 -7.24 2.40
C PRO A 106 7.11 -6.65 2.65
N VAL A 107 7.04 -5.33 2.80
CA VAL A 107 5.79 -4.59 2.93
C VAL A 107 5.64 -3.66 1.74
N VAL A 108 4.49 -3.72 1.09
CA VAL A 108 4.07 -2.79 0.05
C VAL A 108 2.93 -1.95 0.60
N LEU A 109 3.18 -0.65 0.75
CA LEU A 109 2.15 0.33 1.08
C LEU A 109 1.52 0.85 -0.21
N LEU A 110 0.21 0.91 -0.22
CA LEU A 110 -0.63 1.42 -1.30
C LEU A 110 -1.42 2.61 -0.78
N GLU A 111 -0.97 3.82 -1.12
CA GLU A 111 -1.63 5.06 -0.71
C GLU A 111 -2.68 5.43 -1.76
N LYS A 112 -3.94 5.33 -1.38
CA LYS A 112 -5.07 5.62 -2.25
C LYS A 112 -5.27 7.13 -2.35
N ILE A 113 -5.29 7.63 -3.58
CA ILE A 113 -5.55 9.03 -3.91
C ILE A 113 -6.83 9.14 -4.73
N HIS A 114 -7.62 10.16 -4.42
CA HIS A 114 -8.95 10.46 -4.95
C HIS A 114 -9.01 11.88 -5.52
#